data_AF-A0A922SPC9-F1
#
_entry.id   AF-A0A922SPC9-F1
#
_cell.length_a   1.000
_cell.length_b   1.000
_cell.length_c   1.000
_cell.angle_alpha   90.00
_cell.angle_beta   90.00
_cell.angle_gamma   90.00
#
_symmetry.space_group_name_H-M   'P 1'
#
loop_
_entity.id
_entity.type
_entity.pdbx_description
1 polymer ?
#
loop_
_entity_poly.entity_id
_entity_poly.type
_entity_poly.pdbx_seq_one_letter_code
_entity_poly.pdbx_strand_id
1 'polypeptide(L)'
;MDVQMYWAGGLHVVAPLPVAGARRGLAALLRSHLFLNAGCLAFPGQRLQLRLERGSGGAAWWRGLGAARGAAGAGLSVKLGRATRLDLSYVLPLRWMPGDRTHAGLQFGLGANLL
;
A
#
# COMPACT_ATOMS: atom_id res chain seq x y z
N MET A 1 1.98 -10.24 19.07
CA MET A 1 2.90 -9.10 18.97
C MET A 1 2.04 -7.85 18.93
N ASP A 2 2.04 -7.05 20.01
CA ASP A 2 1.20 -5.86 20.08
C ASP A 2 1.92 -4.69 19.40
N VAL A 3 1.40 -4.25 18.26
CA VAL A 3 1.88 -3.06 17.55
C VAL A 3 1.19 -1.85 18.18
N GLN A 4 1.96 -0.94 18.76
CA GLN A 4 1.41 0.25 19.44
C GLN A 4 1.29 1.47 18.52
N MET A 5 1.99 1.47 17.38
CA MET A 5 1.98 2.58 16.43
C MET A 5 2.32 2.06 15.03
N TYR A 6 1.64 2.57 14.02
CA TYR A 6 2.00 2.39 12.63
C TYR A 6 1.66 3.66 11.84
N TRP A 7 2.27 3.80 10.68
CA TRP A 7 1.80 4.73 9.66
C TRP A 7 1.81 4.03 8.31
N ALA A 8 0.85 4.41 7.46
CA ALA A 8 0.75 3.93 6.10
C ALA A 8 0.23 5.08 5.22
N GLY A 9 0.74 5.17 4.01
CA GLY A 9 0.32 6.12 3.00
C GLY A 9 0.41 5.50 1.62
N GLY A 10 -0.50 5.92 0.74
CA GLY A 10 -0.59 5.43 -0.63
C GLY A 10 -0.92 6.56 -1.59
N LEU A 11 -0.33 6.49 -2.79
CA LEU A 11 -0.68 7.31 -3.94
C LEU A 11 -1.27 6.40 -5.01
N HIS A 12 -2.45 6.74 -5.50
CA HIS A 12 -3.16 5.93 -6.48
C HIS A 12 -3.63 6.80 -7.65
N VAL A 13 -3.38 6.33 -8.87
CA VAL A 13 -3.89 6.93 -10.11
C VAL A 13 -4.84 5.94 -10.75
N VAL A 14 -6.08 6.35 -10.97
CA VAL A 14 -7.12 5.52 -11.61
C VAL A 14 -7.61 6.23 -12.86
N ALA A 15 -7.48 5.58 -14.01
CA ALA A 15 -7.80 6.15 -15.32
C ALA A 15 -8.60 5.15 -16.18
N PRO A 16 -9.30 5.61 -17.23
CA PRO A 16 -9.75 4.70 -18.30
C PRO A 16 -8.58 3.89 -18.88
N LEU A 17 -8.86 2.72 -19.46
CA LEU A 17 -7.80 1.94 -20.11
C LEU A 17 -7.09 2.77 -21.20
N PRO A 18 -5.76 2.68 -21.32
CA PRO A 18 -4.96 3.40 -22.31
C PRO A 18 -5.02 2.74 -23.69
N VAL A 19 -6.19 2.26 -24.11
CA VAL A 19 -6.41 1.63 -25.42
C VAL A 19 -7.53 2.34 -26.16
N ALA A 20 -7.38 2.47 -27.47
CA ALA A 20 -8.40 3.09 -28.32
C ALA A 20 -9.72 2.30 -28.23
N GLY A 21 -10.84 3.00 -28.07
CA GLY A 21 -12.16 2.37 -27.99
C GLY A 21 -12.53 1.77 -26.63
N ALA A 22 -11.68 1.89 -25.60
CA ALA A 22 -11.94 1.38 -24.24
C ALA A 22 -13.21 1.93 -23.56
N ARG A 23 -13.85 2.94 -24.14
CA ARG A 23 -15.08 3.55 -23.61
C ARG A 23 -16.35 2.79 -24.01
N ARG A 24 -16.24 1.64 -24.70
CA ARG A 24 -17.38 0.83 -25.16
C ARG A 24 -17.28 -0.60 -24.64
N GLY A 25 -18.43 -1.27 -24.49
CA GLY A 25 -18.52 -2.67 -24.08
C GLY A 25 -17.94 -2.96 -22.68
N LEU A 26 -17.48 -4.20 -22.46
CA LEU A 26 -16.90 -4.63 -21.18
C LEU A 26 -15.64 -3.83 -20.80
N ALA A 27 -14.88 -3.35 -21.77
CA ALA A 27 -13.70 -2.52 -21.55
C ALA A 27 -14.04 -1.21 -20.84
N ALA A 28 -15.28 -0.70 -20.99
CA ALA A 28 -15.74 0.51 -20.30
C ALA A 28 -15.89 0.34 -18.78
N LEU A 29 -15.99 -0.91 -18.31
CA LEU A 29 -16.07 -1.25 -16.88
C LEU A 29 -14.68 -1.29 -16.23
N LEU A 30 -13.64 -1.49 -17.03
CA LEU A 30 -12.25 -1.62 -16.57
C LEU A 30 -11.58 -0.25 -16.47
N ARG A 31 -10.83 -0.07 -15.40
CA ARG A 31 -9.97 1.10 -15.16
C ARG A 31 -8.54 0.64 -14.97
N SER A 32 -7.60 1.34 -15.59
CA SER A 32 -6.20 1.19 -15.26
C SER A 32 -5.94 1.80 -13.89
N HIS A 33 -5.12 1.13 -13.11
CA HIS A 33 -4.74 1.52 -11.76
C HIS A 33 -3.23 1.48 -11.62
N LEU A 34 -2.62 2.58 -11.19
CA LEU A 34 -1.24 2.64 -10.75
C LEU A 34 -1.23 3.00 -9.27
N PHE A 35 -0.34 2.39 -8.50
CA PHE A 35 -0.22 2.70 -7.09
C PHE A 35 1.24 2.69 -6.60
N LEU A 36 1.48 3.46 -5.54
CA LEU A 36 2.69 3.48 -4.75
C LEU A 36 2.29 3.56 -3.27
N ASN A 37 2.65 2.53 -2.51
CA ASN A 37 2.35 2.41 -1.09
C ASN A 37 3.63 2.43 -0.28
N ALA A 38 3.58 3.06 0.89
CA ALA A 38 4.66 3.05 1.86
C ALA A 38 4.12 3.06 3.28
N GLY A 39 4.86 2.45 4.21
CA GLY A 39 4.48 2.46 5.62
C GLY A 39 5.48 1.79 6.53
N CYS A 40 5.28 1.95 7.84
CA CYS A 40 6.11 1.34 8.86
C CYS A 40 5.25 0.86 10.04
N LEU A 41 5.57 -0.33 10.53
CA LEU A 41 5.12 -0.82 11.83
C LEU A 41 6.17 -0.44 12.88
N ALA A 42 5.79 0.19 14.00
CA ALA A 42 6.71 0.41 15.11
C ALA A 42 6.95 -0.91 15.85
N PHE A 43 8.21 -1.34 15.98
CA PHE A 43 8.55 -2.60 16.61
C PHE A 43 8.34 -2.57 18.15
N PRO A 44 7.91 -3.66 18.79
CA PRO A 44 7.83 -3.76 20.26
C PRO A 44 9.17 -3.61 20.99
N GLY A 45 10.31 -3.86 20.32
CA GLY A 45 11.65 -3.62 20.88
C GLY A 45 11.93 -2.15 21.19
N GLN A 46 11.18 -1.23 20.57
CA GLN A 46 11.21 0.19 20.90
C GLN A 46 10.42 0.52 22.17
N ARG A 47 9.62 -0.40 22.75
CA ARG A 47 8.88 -0.14 24.00
C ARG A 47 9.82 0.05 25.20
N LEU A 48 10.99 -0.58 25.20
CA LEU A 48 12.02 -0.34 26.22
C LEU A 48 12.77 0.98 25.96
N GLN A 49 13.03 1.32 24.71
CA GLN A 49 13.79 2.52 24.32
C GLN A 49 12.94 3.81 24.35
N LEU A 50 11.67 3.77 23.93
CA LEU A 50 10.69 4.87 24.01
C LEU A 50 10.27 5.18 25.45
N ARG A 51 10.32 4.19 26.36
CA ARG A 51 10.07 4.42 27.79
C ARG A 51 11.25 5.12 28.48
N LEU A 52 12.47 4.90 27.98
CA LEU A 52 13.69 5.57 28.45
C LEU A 52 13.83 6.98 27.84
N GLU A 53 13.42 7.16 26.58
CA GLU A 53 13.52 8.40 25.80
C GLU A 53 12.23 9.25 25.90
N ARG A 54 11.77 9.56 27.11
CA ARG A 54 10.56 10.38 27.34
C ARG A 54 10.71 11.86 26.94
N GLY A 55 11.71 12.20 26.12
CA GLY A 55 12.07 13.56 25.70
C GLY A 55 12.41 13.76 24.21
N SER A 56 12.38 12.74 23.35
CA SER A 56 12.93 12.83 21.98
C SER A 56 11.98 12.31 20.89
N GLY A 57 10.73 12.81 20.88
CA GLY A 57 9.75 12.47 19.84
C GLY A 57 10.30 12.52 18.42
N GLY A 58 11.15 13.51 18.10
CA GLY A 58 11.78 13.66 16.78
C GLY A 58 12.66 12.49 16.32
N ALA A 59 13.39 11.82 17.22
CA ALA A 59 14.24 10.69 16.87
C ALA A 59 13.43 9.44 16.46
N ALA A 60 12.24 9.29 17.04
CA ALA A 60 11.32 8.20 16.69
C ALA A 60 10.74 8.38 15.27
N TRP A 61 10.40 9.61 14.87
CA TRP A 61 9.91 9.93 13.51
C TRP A 61 10.95 9.61 12.44
N TRP A 62 12.21 10.03 12.64
CA TRP A 62 13.29 9.74 11.68
C TRP A 62 13.57 8.25 11.54
N ARG A 63 13.52 7.50 12.64
CA ARG A 63 13.64 6.04 12.60
C ARG A 63 12.45 5.39 11.90
N GLY A 64 11.23 5.90 12.11
CA GLY A 64 10.02 5.45 11.42
C GLY A 64 10.06 5.67 9.91
N LEU A 65 10.67 6.76 9.44
CA LEU A 65 10.93 7.01 8.02
C LEU A 65 12.03 6.08 7.47
N GLY A 66 13.10 5.87 8.24
CA GLY A 66 14.19 4.95 7.86
C GLY A 66 13.78 3.48 7.81
N ALA A 67 12.76 3.07 8.55
CA ALA A 67 12.22 1.71 8.57
C ALA A 67 10.99 1.50 7.66
N ALA A 68 10.68 2.47 6.81
CA ALA A 68 9.57 2.38 5.87
C ALA A 68 9.78 1.22 4.87
N ARG A 69 8.73 0.43 4.68
CA ARG A 69 8.57 -0.51 3.56
C ARG A 69 7.82 0.20 2.46
N GLY A 70 8.04 -0.22 1.22
CA GLY A 70 7.37 0.35 0.07
C GLY A 70 7.10 -0.68 -1.01
N ALA A 71 5.98 -0.50 -1.72
CA ALA A 71 5.61 -1.30 -2.88
C ALA A 71 4.94 -0.40 -3.92
N ALA A 72 5.19 -0.69 -5.19
CA ALA A 72 4.46 -0.07 -6.29
C ALA A 72 3.80 -1.15 -7.13
N GLY A 73 2.84 -0.76 -7.96
CA GLY A 73 2.23 -1.70 -8.88
C GLY A 73 1.32 -1.05 -9.88
N ALA A 74 0.90 -1.88 -10.83
CA ALA A 74 0.00 -1.52 -11.89
C ALA A 74 -1.04 -2.63 -12.08
N GLY A 75 -2.27 -2.26 -12.40
CA GLY A 75 -3.35 -3.21 -12.46
C GLY A 75 -4.59 -2.71 -13.18
N LEU A 76 -5.59 -3.57 -13.15
CA LEU A 76 -6.94 -3.32 -13.63
C LEU A 76 -7.90 -3.32 -12.46
N SER A 77 -8.85 -2.41 -12.51
CA SER A 77 -9.89 -2.23 -11.52
C SER A 77 -11.28 -2.27 -12.14
N VAL A 78 -12.21 -2.93 -11.47
CA VAL A 78 -13.65 -2.88 -11.78
C VAL A 78 -14.40 -2.46 -10.53
N LYS A 79 -15.35 -1.53 -10.66
CA LYS A 79 -16.29 -1.22 -9.59
C LYS A 79 -17.47 -2.18 -9.63
N LEU A 80 -17.75 -2.83 -8.50
CA LEU A 80 -18.89 -3.69 -8.28
C LEU A 80 -19.92 -2.92 -7.43
N GLY A 81 -20.97 -2.41 -8.08
CA GLY A 81 -21.96 -1.57 -7.42
C GLY A 81 -21.41 -0.20 -7.02
N ARG A 82 -21.80 0.28 -5.82
CA ARG A 82 -21.49 1.66 -5.38
C ARG A 82 -20.20 1.79 -4.57
N ALA A 83 -19.82 0.75 -3.83
CA ALA A 83 -18.76 0.84 -2.82
C ALA A 83 -17.67 -0.22 -2.94
N THR A 84 -17.89 -1.31 -3.69
CA THR A 84 -16.92 -2.40 -3.78
C THR A 84 -16.11 -2.28 -5.05
N ARG A 85 -14.81 -2.56 -4.93
CA ARG A 85 -13.86 -2.57 -6.04
C ARG A 85 -13.14 -3.90 -6.07
N LEU A 86 -13.00 -4.44 -7.27
CA LEU A 86 -12.19 -5.60 -7.58
C LEU A 86 -10.94 -5.10 -8.31
N ASP A 87 -9.76 -5.48 -7.83
CA ASP A 87 -8.47 -5.18 -8.45
C ASP A 87 -7.71 -6.45 -8.82
N LEU A 88 -7.11 -6.41 -10.00
CA LEU A 88 -6.09 -7.34 -10.42
C LEU A 88 -4.82 -6.54 -10.69
N SER A 89 -3.82 -6.67 -9.83
CA SER A 89 -2.61 -5.85 -9.87
C SER A 89 -1.35 -6.69 -9.92
N TYR A 90 -0.36 -6.24 -10.66
CA TYR A 90 1.01 -6.74 -10.58
C TYR A 90 1.80 -5.86 -9.61
N VAL A 91 2.36 -6.46 -8.57
CA VAL A 91 2.97 -5.77 -7.44
C VAL A 91 4.48 -5.98 -7.44
N LEU A 92 5.20 -4.88 -7.23
CA LEU A 92 6.64 -4.79 -7.13
C LEU A 92 7.02 -4.28 -5.72
N PRO A 93 7.54 -5.14 -4.84
CA PRO A 93 8.15 -4.71 -3.58
C PRO A 93 9.37 -3.83 -3.88
N LEU A 94 9.35 -2.60 -3.40
CA LEU A 94 10.45 -1.63 -3.62
C LEU A 94 11.42 -1.62 -2.43
N ARG A 95 10.90 -1.81 -1.21
CA ARG A 95 11.70 -1.82 0.02
C ARG A 95 11.06 -2.70 1.09
N TRP A 96 11.85 -3.56 1.72
CA TRP A 96 11.45 -4.47 2.79
C TRP A 96 12.53 -4.55 3.86
N MET A 97 12.21 -5.12 5.02
CA MET A 97 13.15 -5.43 6.10
C MET A 97 13.38 -6.94 6.24
N PRO A 98 14.49 -7.37 6.86
CA PRO A 98 14.69 -8.78 7.19
C PRO A 98 13.52 -9.33 8.02
N GLY A 99 12.97 -10.47 7.59
CA GLY A 99 11.81 -11.09 8.21
C GLY A 99 10.45 -10.65 7.63
N ASP A 100 10.41 -9.61 6.80
CA ASP A 100 9.20 -9.28 6.03
C ASP A 100 8.93 -10.37 4.99
N ARG A 101 7.64 -10.71 4.79
CA ARG A 101 7.21 -11.59 3.68
C ARG A 101 6.78 -10.73 2.51
N THR A 102 7.60 -10.68 1.47
CA THR A 102 7.28 -9.95 0.24
C THR A 102 6.43 -10.81 -0.68
N HIS A 103 5.39 -10.22 -1.26
CA HIS A 103 4.51 -10.87 -2.23
C HIS A 103 4.59 -10.11 -3.56
N ALA A 104 5.62 -10.40 -4.35
CA ALA A 104 5.74 -9.86 -5.70
C ALA A 104 4.82 -10.62 -6.68
N GLY A 105 4.41 -9.95 -7.75
CA GLY A 105 3.64 -10.56 -8.83
C GLY A 105 2.16 -10.26 -8.78
N LEU A 106 1.36 -11.15 -9.36
CA LEU A 106 -0.08 -10.95 -9.53
C LEU A 106 -0.82 -11.08 -8.20
N GLN A 107 -1.64 -10.08 -7.89
CA GLN A 107 -2.50 -10.04 -6.71
C GLN A 107 -3.92 -9.69 -7.10
N PHE A 108 -4.87 -10.35 -6.43
CA PHE A 108 -6.29 -10.11 -6.57
C PHE A 108 -6.82 -9.49 -5.27
N GLY A 109 -7.49 -8.34 -5.38
CA GLY A 109 -8.06 -7.61 -4.26
C GLY A 109 -9.57 -7.41 -4.42
N LEU A 110 -10.29 -7.48 -3.31
CA LEU A 110 -11.71 -7.15 -3.23
C LEU A 110 -11.94 -6.32 -1.97
N GLY A 111 -12.47 -5.11 -2.11
CA GLY A 111 -12.73 -4.27 -0.95
C GLY A 111 -13.31 -2.90 -1.25
N ALA A 112 -13.70 -2.18 -0.20
CA ALA A 112 -14.15 -0.79 -0.27
C ALA A 112 -13.02 0.22 -0.01
N ASN A 113 -11.97 -0.21 0.70
CA ASN A 113 -10.76 0.57 0.93
C ASN A 113 -9.55 -0.28 0.52
N LEU A 114 -8.78 0.24 -0.43
CA LEU A 114 -7.59 -0.40 -0.98
C LEU A 114 -6.48 0.65 -0.88
N LEU A 115 -5.77 0.60 0.24
CA LEU A 115 -4.63 1.44 0.58
C LEU A 115 -3.48 0.52 0.97
#